data_AF-A0A1V6CKE8-F1
#
_entry.id   AF-A0A1V6CKE8-F1
#
_cell.length_a   1.000
_cell.length_b   1.000
_cell.length_c   1.000
_cell.angle_alpha   90.00
_cell.angle_beta   90.00
_cell.angle_gamma   90.00
#
_symmetry.space_group_name_H-M   'P 1'
#
loop_
_entity.id
_entity.type
_entity.pdbx_description
1 polymer ?
#
loop_
_entity_poly.entity_id
_entity_poly.type
_entity_poly.pdbx_seq_one_letter_code
_entity_poly.pdbx_strand_id
1 'polypeptide(L)'
;MGVDRNEFVSFALKNHECCDSYVCTTCGGVSYFYRRLSEFIKNKDDLSLYLISLTLSDLKTLHDKKGMIVKALEYLDEQERPDILKAWEDTLIPDPDFTSILEQRLKTFQGVYASTRYAILSVLENRALADRDFREFLRVKMPDEVMEFPKYAAAYKEDEKNYIRIAKQRHLEMKEREDYLKSISNLPLDERIKQICSDTSLEPSYLEAELQRISDDDVVIMSRDAIQVLLNFLYNRKYRDRWSDLSRKLFDQRDKLRTEAMDNFRNSLQGISPENQLIRLISNEEIPVEHYPVELAKSATKEFINNLNPEDRDRFEKLLSNTPLRAWKKVIANIEKVDL
;
A
#
# COMPACT_ATOMS: atom_id res chain seq x y z
N MET A 1 2.47 -60.34 19.67
CA MET A 1 2.36 -60.80 18.26
C MET A 1 2.38 -59.55 17.40
N GLY A 2 3.16 -59.52 16.33
CA GLY A 2 3.23 -58.33 15.46
C GLY A 2 1.95 -58.20 14.66
N VAL A 3 1.32 -57.03 14.73
CA VAL A 3 0.15 -56.68 13.92
C VAL A 3 0.64 -56.35 12.49
N ASP A 4 0.06 -56.97 11.45
CA ASP A 4 0.45 -56.68 10.06
C ASP A 4 -0.22 -55.38 9.59
N ARG A 5 0.54 -54.28 9.62
CA ARG A 5 0.10 -52.95 9.17
C ARG A 5 -0.60 -52.97 7.81
N ASN A 6 -0.12 -53.79 6.87
CA ASN A 6 -0.67 -53.83 5.51
C ASN A 6 -2.08 -54.41 5.47
N GLU A 7 -2.48 -55.18 6.48
CA GLU A 7 -3.80 -55.78 6.59
C GLU A 7 -4.88 -54.69 6.73
N PHE A 8 -4.69 -53.72 7.63
CA PHE A 8 -5.66 -52.63 7.83
C PHE A 8 -5.69 -51.68 6.62
N VAL A 9 -4.53 -51.32 6.07
CA VAL A 9 -4.45 -50.45 4.88
C VAL A 9 -5.15 -51.10 3.69
N SER A 10 -4.89 -52.39 3.45
CA SER A 10 -5.54 -53.16 2.38
C SER A 10 -7.05 -53.30 2.62
N PHE A 11 -7.46 -53.57 3.86
CA PHE A 11 -8.87 -53.60 4.26
C PHE A 11 -9.55 -52.26 3.94
N ALA A 12 -8.96 -51.14 4.39
CA ALA A 12 -9.53 -49.82 4.22
C ALA A 12 -9.65 -49.47 2.74
N LEU A 13 -8.60 -49.67 1.95
CA LEU A 13 -8.61 -49.40 0.51
C LEU A 13 -9.66 -50.25 -0.24
N LYS A 14 -9.72 -51.55 0.04
CA LYS A 14 -10.67 -52.48 -0.62
C LYS A 14 -12.13 -52.19 -0.28
N ASN A 15 -12.40 -51.69 0.92
CA ASN A 15 -13.77 -51.44 1.40
C ASN A 15 -14.20 -49.97 1.27
N HIS A 16 -13.35 -49.12 0.70
CA HIS A 16 -13.68 -47.73 0.37
C HIS A 16 -14.41 -47.57 -0.96
N GLU A 17 -14.15 -48.45 -1.94
CA GLU A 17 -14.54 -48.32 -3.35
C GLU A 17 -16.05 -48.49 -3.64
N CYS A 18 -16.94 -48.21 -2.69
CA CYS A 18 -18.38 -48.31 -2.95
C CYS A 18 -18.92 -47.17 -3.83
N CYS A 19 -18.14 -46.12 -4.14
CA CYS A 19 -18.62 -45.07 -5.03
C CYS A 19 -18.59 -45.46 -6.52
N ASP A 20 -17.81 -46.47 -6.93
CA ASP A 20 -17.69 -46.88 -8.34
C ASP A 20 -18.50 -48.16 -8.67
N SER A 21 -18.91 -48.93 -7.66
CA SER A 21 -19.73 -50.15 -7.85
C SER A 21 -21.11 -50.01 -7.20
N TYR A 22 -22.10 -49.52 -7.97
CA TYR A 22 -23.56 -49.66 -7.78
C TYR A 22 -24.20 -49.41 -6.39
N VAL A 23 -23.51 -48.80 -5.42
CA VAL A 23 -24.12 -48.34 -4.16
C VAL A 23 -23.63 -46.94 -3.81
N CYS A 24 -24.28 -45.93 -4.39
CA CYS A 24 -24.41 -44.68 -3.68
C CYS A 24 -25.67 -43.95 -4.15
N THR A 25 -26.42 -43.37 -3.23
CA THR A 25 -27.21 -42.19 -3.58
C THR A 25 -26.95 -40.97 -2.71
N THR A 26 -26.25 -41.07 -1.56
CA THR A 26 -25.53 -39.91 -0.97
C THR A 26 -24.46 -40.26 0.09
N CYS A 27 -24.55 -41.33 0.88
CA CYS A 27 -23.45 -41.71 1.81
C CYS A 27 -23.39 -43.20 2.24
N GLY A 28 -24.11 -44.10 1.58
CA GLY A 28 -24.22 -45.53 1.94
C GLY A 28 -22.89 -46.31 2.04
N GLY A 29 -21.83 -45.85 1.36
CA GLY A 29 -20.48 -46.41 1.50
C GLY A 29 -19.87 -46.21 2.90
N VAL A 30 -20.30 -45.19 3.63
CA VAL A 30 -19.82 -44.91 5.00
C VAL A 30 -20.36 -45.93 5.98
N SER A 31 -21.68 -46.16 5.99
CA SER A 31 -22.31 -47.17 6.84
C SER A 31 -21.85 -48.58 6.47
N TYR A 32 -21.60 -48.84 5.17
CA TYR A 32 -20.98 -50.08 4.72
C TYR A 32 -19.58 -50.26 5.29
N PHE A 33 -18.74 -49.21 5.24
CA PHE A 33 -17.41 -49.23 5.84
C PHE A 33 -17.47 -49.49 7.35
N TYR A 34 -18.34 -48.82 8.10
CA TYR A 34 -18.49 -49.08 9.55
C TYR A 34 -18.95 -50.50 9.85
N ARG A 35 -19.89 -51.04 9.06
CA ARG A 35 -20.32 -52.43 9.21
C ARG A 35 -19.15 -53.40 8.99
N ARG A 36 -18.37 -53.19 7.93
CA ARG A 36 -17.18 -54.00 7.63
C ARG A 36 -16.07 -53.81 8.65
N LEU A 37 -15.89 -52.61 9.17
CA LEU A 37 -14.93 -52.31 10.23
C LEU A 37 -15.33 -53.03 11.54
N SER A 38 -16.63 -53.03 11.87
CA SER A 38 -17.16 -53.80 13.00
C SER A 38 -16.91 -55.29 12.86
N GLU A 39 -17.11 -55.84 11.66
CA GLU A 39 -16.77 -57.24 11.35
C GLU A 39 -15.26 -57.50 11.40
N PHE A 40 -14.44 -56.58 10.90
CA PHE A 40 -12.98 -56.68 10.96
C PHE A 40 -12.49 -56.77 12.40
N ILE A 41 -12.99 -55.90 13.27
CA ILE A 41 -12.57 -55.80 14.68
C ILE A 41 -13.05 -56.99 15.51
N LYS A 42 -14.29 -57.46 15.29
CA LYS A 42 -14.79 -58.69 15.94
C LYS A 42 -13.92 -59.93 15.67
N ASN A 43 -13.15 -59.90 14.59
CA ASN A 43 -12.26 -60.98 14.19
C ASN A 43 -10.77 -60.66 14.47
N LYS A 44 -10.45 -59.43 14.89
CA LYS A 44 -9.09 -58.90 15.06
C LYS A 44 -9.10 -57.90 16.22
N ASP A 45 -8.64 -58.34 17.39
CA ASP A 45 -8.89 -57.67 18.67
C ASP A 45 -8.23 -56.29 18.87
N ASP A 46 -7.38 -55.78 17.97
CA ASP A 46 -6.57 -54.58 18.27
C ASP A 46 -6.53 -53.52 17.15
N LEU A 47 -7.67 -52.91 16.82
CA LEU A 47 -7.71 -51.74 15.90
C LEU A 47 -6.74 -50.63 16.32
N SER A 48 -6.63 -50.37 17.63
CA SER A 48 -5.72 -49.38 18.20
C SER A 48 -4.26 -49.65 17.82
N LEU A 49 -3.82 -50.91 17.86
CA LEU A 49 -2.45 -51.29 17.45
C LEU A 49 -2.23 -51.15 15.94
N TYR A 50 -3.24 -51.47 15.12
CA TYR A 50 -3.15 -51.22 13.67
C TYR A 50 -2.99 -49.74 13.38
N LEU A 51 -3.79 -48.88 14.02
CA LEU A 51 -3.73 -47.44 13.84
C LEU A 51 -2.39 -46.87 14.31
N ILE A 52 -1.89 -47.26 15.48
CA ILE A 52 -0.56 -46.85 15.97
C ILE A 52 0.56 -47.21 14.98
N SER A 53 0.45 -48.36 14.31
CA SER A 53 1.47 -48.84 13.37
C SER A 53 1.52 -48.13 12.01
N LEU A 54 0.54 -47.26 11.71
CA LEU A 54 0.45 -46.59 10.41
C LEU A 54 1.61 -45.62 10.18
N THR A 55 2.19 -45.67 8.98
CA THR A 55 3.18 -44.69 8.56
C THR A 55 2.51 -43.46 7.96
N LEU A 56 3.27 -42.39 7.79
CA LEU A 56 2.79 -41.21 7.08
C LEU A 56 2.24 -41.51 5.68
N SER A 57 2.90 -42.38 4.92
CA SER A 57 2.44 -42.75 3.57
C SER A 57 1.08 -43.43 3.62
N ASP A 58 0.86 -44.28 4.63
CA ASP A 58 -0.44 -44.91 4.86
C ASP A 58 -1.48 -43.86 5.24
N LEU A 59 -1.13 -42.91 6.11
CA LEU A 59 -2.04 -41.85 6.53
C LEU A 59 -2.44 -40.92 5.39
N LYS A 60 -1.50 -40.50 4.54
CA LYS A 60 -1.78 -39.72 3.31
C LYS A 60 -2.76 -40.47 2.41
N THR A 61 -2.44 -41.73 2.13
CA THR A 61 -3.26 -42.60 1.27
C THR A 61 -4.69 -42.74 1.81
N LEU A 62 -4.84 -42.97 3.12
CA LEU A 62 -6.14 -43.13 3.76
C LEU A 62 -6.90 -41.80 3.97
N HIS A 63 -6.17 -40.68 4.06
CA HIS A 63 -6.73 -39.35 4.14
C HIS A 63 -7.39 -38.92 2.83
N ASP A 64 -6.67 -39.06 1.72
CA ASP A 64 -7.10 -38.66 0.37
C ASP A 64 -8.32 -39.46 -0.11
N LYS A 65 -8.47 -40.69 0.41
CA LYS A 65 -9.64 -41.55 0.22
C LYS A 65 -10.78 -41.19 1.20
N LYS A 66 -11.20 -39.92 1.22
CA LYS A 66 -12.38 -39.41 1.95
C LYS A 66 -12.39 -39.63 3.48
N GLY A 67 -11.23 -39.61 4.13
CA GLY A 67 -11.13 -39.56 5.60
C GLY A 67 -11.44 -40.88 6.32
N MET A 68 -10.85 -41.99 5.87
CA MET A 68 -11.09 -43.30 6.49
C MET A 68 -10.50 -43.43 7.89
N ILE A 69 -9.37 -42.75 8.12
CA ILE A 69 -8.70 -42.65 9.42
C ILE A 69 -9.64 -42.09 10.48
N VAL A 70 -10.39 -41.04 10.13
CA VAL A 70 -11.37 -40.39 11.01
C VAL A 70 -12.37 -41.40 11.53
N LYS A 71 -12.94 -42.18 10.62
CA LYS A 71 -13.99 -43.15 10.94
C LYS A 71 -13.46 -44.32 11.77
N ALA A 72 -12.21 -44.70 11.53
CA ALA A 72 -11.53 -45.70 12.34
C ALA A 72 -11.29 -45.20 13.77
N LEU A 73 -10.82 -43.95 13.94
CA LEU A 73 -10.66 -43.33 15.26
C LEU A 73 -12.00 -43.16 16.00
N GLU A 74 -13.07 -42.79 15.29
CA GLU A 74 -14.42 -42.68 15.88
C GLU A 74 -14.99 -44.02 16.35
N TYR A 75 -14.49 -45.14 15.82
CA TYR A 75 -14.91 -46.48 16.23
C TYR A 75 -14.22 -46.94 17.52
N LEU A 76 -13.09 -46.33 17.88
CA LEU A 76 -12.37 -46.64 19.11
C LEU A 76 -12.99 -46.00 20.34
N ASP A 77 -12.71 -46.56 21.51
CA ASP A 77 -13.16 -45.96 22.76
C ASP A 77 -12.48 -44.60 22.97
N GLU A 78 -13.16 -43.68 23.63
CA GLU A 78 -12.66 -42.31 23.86
C GLU A 78 -11.31 -42.27 24.58
N GLN A 79 -11.00 -43.32 25.35
CA GLN A 79 -9.75 -43.46 26.12
C GLN A 79 -8.57 -43.88 25.24
N GLU A 80 -8.79 -44.57 24.13
CA GLU A 80 -7.71 -45.10 23.28
C GLU A 80 -7.22 -44.06 22.25
N ARG A 81 -8.11 -43.16 21.82
CA ARG A 81 -7.82 -42.17 20.77
C ARG A 81 -6.64 -41.23 21.11
N PRO A 82 -6.52 -40.69 22.35
CA PRO A 82 -5.38 -39.86 22.71
C PRO A 82 -4.04 -40.58 22.57
N ASP A 83 -3.98 -41.87 22.94
CA ASP A 83 -2.73 -42.64 22.88
C ASP A 83 -2.27 -42.89 21.43
N ILE A 84 -3.21 -43.09 20.51
CA ILE A 84 -2.93 -43.24 19.08
C ILE A 84 -2.44 -41.93 18.48
N LEU A 85 -3.14 -40.83 18.79
CA LEU A 85 -2.73 -39.50 18.32
C LEU A 85 -1.35 -39.13 18.86
N LYS A 86 -1.05 -39.47 20.12
CA LYS A 86 0.27 -39.29 20.71
C LYS A 86 1.34 -40.19 20.07
N ALA A 87 1.02 -41.43 19.75
CA ALA A 87 1.95 -42.30 19.04
C ALA A 87 2.29 -41.75 17.64
N TRP A 88 1.31 -41.19 16.93
CA TRP A 88 1.53 -40.48 15.66
C TRP A 88 2.26 -39.15 15.85
N GLU A 89 1.99 -38.45 16.95
CA GLU A 89 2.73 -37.26 17.35
C GLU A 89 4.24 -37.58 17.43
N ASP A 90 4.59 -38.55 18.27
CA ASP A 90 5.98 -38.94 18.54
C ASP A 90 6.72 -39.48 17.30
N THR A 91 5.99 -39.98 16.29
CA THR A 91 6.59 -40.63 15.11
C THR A 91 6.48 -39.82 13.81
N LEU A 92 5.52 -38.90 13.67
CA LEU A 92 5.15 -38.27 12.40
C LEU A 92 5.12 -36.72 12.42
N ILE A 93 5.25 -36.05 13.58
CA ILE A 93 5.25 -34.57 13.68
C ILE A 93 6.15 -33.86 12.66
N PRO A 94 7.39 -34.31 12.35
CA PRO A 94 8.30 -33.50 11.55
C PRO A 94 7.81 -33.25 10.11
N ASP A 95 6.77 -33.97 9.65
CA ASP A 95 6.27 -33.88 8.29
C ASP A 95 5.14 -32.83 8.13
N PRO A 96 5.34 -31.81 7.26
CA PRO A 96 4.33 -30.78 6.98
C PRO A 96 3.00 -31.31 6.46
N ASP A 97 2.99 -32.45 5.76
CA ASP A 97 1.77 -33.00 5.19
C ASP A 97 0.92 -33.70 6.27
N PHE A 98 1.54 -34.29 7.30
CA PHE A 98 0.80 -34.80 8.47
C PHE A 98 0.10 -33.66 9.21
N THR A 99 0.81 -32.54 9.38
CA THR A 99 0.27 -31.32 9.96
C THR A 99 -0.92 -30.81 9.13
N SER A 100 -0.78 -30.72 7.79
CA SER A 100 -1.86 -30.29 6.89
C SER A 100 -3.08 -31.20 6.97
N ILE A 101 -2.88 -32.52 7.08
CA ILE A 101 -3.95 -33.50 7.30
C ILE A 101 -4.71 -33.17 8.58
N LEU A 102 -4.03 -32.95 9.71
CA LEU A 102 -4.68 -32.60 10.97
C LEU A 102 -5.39 -31.23 10.92
N GLU A 103 -4.81 -30.23 10.24
CA GLU A 103 -5.41 -28.89 10.06
C GLU A 103 -6.70 -28.94 9.23
N GLN A 104 -6.70 -29.63 8.09
CA GLN A 104 -7.90 -29.82 7.26
C GLN A 104 -9.00 -30.53 8.06
N ARG A 105 -8.61 -31.40 8.99
CA ARG A 105 -9.54 -32.14 9.82
C ARG A 105 -10.19 -31.24 10.85
N LEU A 106 -9.44 -30.42 11.58
CA LEU A 106 -10.00 -29.40 12.48
C LEU A 106 -11.00 -28.48 11.77
N LYS A 107 -10.82 -28.21 10.46
CA LYS A 107 -11.76 -27.41 9.63
C LYS A 107 -13.09 -28.10 9.34
N THR A 108 -13.15 -29.43 9.33
CA THR A 108 -14.29 -30.22 8.83
C THR A 108 -15.13 -30.90 9.90
N PHE A 109 -14.68 -30.93 11.15
CA PHE A 109 -15.31 -31.71 12.21
C PHE A 109 -16.36 -30.92 13.00
N GLN A 110 -17.63 -31.29 12.85
CA GLN A 110 -18.68 -31.05 13.85
C GLN A 110 -18.88 -32.34 14.64
N GLY A 111 -18.82 -32.30 15.98
CA GLY A 111 -19.16 -33.45 16.84
C GLY A 111 -18.00 -34.31 17.38
N VAL A 112 -16.74 -33.83 17.31
CA VAL A 112 -15.60 -34.54 17.93
C VAL A 112 -15.55 -34.29 19.43
N TYR A 113 -15.32 -35.36 20.20
CA TYR A 113 -15.13 -35.30 21.64
C TYR A 113 -14.00 -34.35 22.03
N ALA A 114 -14.15 -33.68 23.18
CA ALA A 114 -13.19 -32.70 23.66
C ALA A 114 -11.77 -33.30 23.77
N SER A 115 -11.62 -34.52 24.31
CA SER A 115 -10.34 -35.22 24.47
C SER A 115 -9.53 -35.37 23.17
N THR A 116 -10.19 -35.73 22.07
CA THR A 116 -9.56 -35.87 20.75
C THR A 116 -9.12 -34.50 20.20
N ARG A 117 -9.93 -33.46 20.45
CA ARG A 117 -9.61 -32.08 20.07
C ARG A 117 -8.39 -31.55 20.82
N TYR A 118 -8.27 -31.82 22.13
CA TYR A 118 -7.07 -31.48 22.91
C TYR A 118 -5.81 -32.18 22.39
N ALA A 119 -5.89 -33.48 22.09
CA ALA A 119 -4.74 -34.22 21.56
C ALA A 119 -4.25 -33.63 20.23
N ILE A 120 -5.16 -33.30 19.30
CA ILE A 120 -4.80 -32.66 18.02
C ILE A 120 -4.19 -31.25 18.24
N LEU A 121 -4.75 -30.45 19.15
CA LEU A 121 -4.20 -29.13 19.48
C LEU A 121 -2.80 -29.19 20.09
N SER A 122 -2.52 -30.22 20.91
CA SER A 122 -1.19 -30.49 21.46
C SER A 122 -0.17 -30.72 20.33
N VAL A 123 -0.50 -31.60 19.39
CA VAL A 123 0.35 -31.93 18.23
C VAL A 123 0.63 -30.68 17.38
N LEU A 124 -0.39 -29.84 17.19
CA LEU A 124 -0.31 -28.65 16.35
C LEU A 124 0.22 -27.40 17.08
N GLU A 125 0.63 -27.51 18.35
CA GLU A 125 1.09 -26.38 19.17
C GLU A 125 2.21 -25.60 18.50
N ASN A 126 3.26 -26.29 18.03
CA ASN A 126 4.40 -25.62 17.38
C ASN A 126 4.01 -24.95 16.06
N ARG A 127 3.13 -25.59 15.29
CA ARG A 127 2.62 -25.03 14.03
C ARG A 127 1.83 -23.76 14.29
N ALA A 128 0.94 -23.79 15.28
CA ALA A 128 0.18 -22.64 15.67
C ALA A 128 1.06 -21.55 16.27
N LEU A 129 2.09 -21.84 17.06
CA LEU A 129 3.03 -20.80 17.52
C LEU A 129 3.79 -20.12 16.36
N ALA A 130 4.05 -20.84 15.28
CA ALA A 130 4.73 -20.30 14.10
C ALA A 130 3.81 -19.53 13.12
N ASP A 131 2.53 -19.92 13.00
CA ASP A 131 1.61 -19.41 11.98
C ASP A 131 0.42 -18.66 12.60
N ARG A 132 0.37 -17.34 12.38
CA ARG A 132 -0.68 -16.46 12.90
C ARG A 132 -2.05 -16.76 12.31
N ASP A 133 -2.14 -17.04 11.02
CA ASP A 133 -3.43 -17.27 10.34
C ASP A 133 -4.04 -18.58 10.84
N PHE A 134 -3.20 -19.56 11.11
CA PHE A 134 -3.63 -20.80 11.74
C PHE A 134 -4.10 -20.60 13.20
N ARG A 135 -3.41 -19.79 14.01
CA ARG A 135 -3.91 -19.42 15.36
C ARG A 135 -5.27 -18.76 15.32
N GLU A 136 -5.45 -17.82 14.39
CA GLU A 136 -6.71 -17.09 14.25
C GLU A 136 -7.85 -18.02 13.83
N PHE A 137 -7.57 -18.97 12.92
CA PHE A 137 -8.51 -20.02 12.57
C PHE A 137 -8.94 -20.85 13.79
N LEU A 138 -7.98 -21.30 14.61
CA LEU A 138 -8.25 -22.10 15.81
C LEU A 138 -9.08 -21.31 16.84
N ARG A 139 -8.78 -20.01 17.03
CA ARG A 139 -9.55 -19.12 17.91
C ARG A 139 -11.02 -19.05 17.51
N VAL A 140 -11.31 -18.90 16.22
CA VAL A 140 -12.69 -18.77 15.73
C VAL A 140 -13.46 -20.08 15.84
N LYS A 141 -12.79 -21.22 15.61
CA LYS A 141 -13.44 -22.53 15.59
C LYS A 141 -13.54 -23.21 16.95
N MET A 142 -12.57 -22.98 17.83
CA MET A 142 -12.39 -23.69 19.10
C MET A 142 -11.83 -22.76 20.18
N PRO A 143 -12.55 -21.67 20.52
CA PRO A 143 -12.05 -20.64 21.43
C PRO A 143 -11.76 -21.17 22.83
N ASP A 144 -12.63 -22.01 23.38
CA ASP A 144 -12.51 -22.50 24.75
C ASP A 144 -11.33 -23.47 24.88
N GLU A 145 -11.20 -24.41 23.95
CA GLU A 145 -10.15 -25.42 23.97
C GLU A 145 -8.75 -24.83 23.72
N VAL A 146 -8.64 -23.81 22.87
CA VAL A 146 -7.36 -23.14 22.57
C VAL A 146 -6.86 -22.31 23.76
N MET A 147 -7.77 -21.72 24.53
CA MET A 147 -7.43 -20.88 25.68
C MET A 147 -6.92 -21.68 26.89
N GLU A 148 -7.18 -22.99 26.92
CA GLU A 148 -6.65 -23.90 27.93
C GLU A 148 -5.17 -24.25 27.71
N PHE A 149 -4.61 -23.99 26.53
CA PHE A 149 -3.18 -24.17 26.27
C PHE A 149 -2.39 -22.89 26.60
N PRO A 150 -1.52 -22.89 27.63
CA PRO A 150 -0.86 -21.67 28.10
C PRO A 150 0.00 -20.97 27.03
N LYS A 151 0.66 -21.72 26.15
CA LYS A 151 1.51 -21.13 25.09
C LYS A 151 0.68 -20.47 24.00
N TYR A 152 -0.43 -21.07 23.60
CA TYR A 152 -1.38 -20.48 22.66
C TYR A 152 -1.99 -19.19 23.21
N ALA A 153 -2.48 -19.25 24.44
CA ALA A 153 -3.06 -18.09 25.12
C ALA A 153 -2.04 -16.93 25.26
N ALA A 154 -0.76 -17.25 25.48
CA ALA A 154 0.32 -16.26 25.52
C ALA A 154 0.60 -15.65 24.15
N ALA A 155 0.78 -16.47 23.11
CA ALA A 155 1.03 -16.01 21.74
C ALA A 155 -0.12 -15.15 21.20
N TYR A 156 -1.36 -15.53 21.50
CA TYR A 156 -2.54 -14.75 21.14
C TYR A 156 -2.56 -13.37 21.83
N LYS A 157 -2.29 -13.31 23.14
CA LYS A 157 -2.22 -12.02 23.86
C LYS A 157 -1.12 -11.11 23.31
N GLU A 158 -0.03 -11.69 22.82
CA GLU A 158 1.05 -10.94 22.17
C GLU A 158 0.62 -10.41 20.79
N ASP A 159 -0.02 -11.23 19.97
CA ASP A 159 -0.60 -10.82 18.68
C ASP A 159 -1.63 -9.69 18.86
N GLU A 160 -2.50 -9.80 19.86
CA GLU A 160 -3.51 -8.77 20.19
C GLU A 160 -2.85 -7.46 20.62
N LYS A 161 -1.83 -7.51 21.49
CA LYS A 161 -1.05 -6.32 21.86
C LYS A 161 -0.37 -5.68 20.66
N ASN A 162 0.22 -6.49 19.77
CA ASN A 162 0.86 -6.00 18.56
C ASN A 162 -0.14 -5.36 17.61
N TYR A 163 -1.31 -5.97 17.43
CA TYR A 163 -2.39 -5.41 16.63
C TYR A 163 -2.87 -4.07 17.18
N ILE A 164 -3.13 -3.99 18.49
CA ILE A 164 -3.53 -2.74 19.15
C ILE A 164 -2.44 -1.68 18.99
N ARG A 165 -1.16 -2.04 19.11
CA ARG A 165 -0.04 -1.11 18.92
C ARG A 165 0.01 -0.58 17.49
N ILE A 166 -0.07 -1.46 16.49
CA ILE A 166 -0.06 -1.07 15.07
C ILE A 166 -1.28 -0.21 14.74
N ALA A 167 -2.47 -0.58 15.24
CA ALA A 167 -3.69 0.20 15.05
C ALA A 167 -3.58 1.59 15.68
N LYS A 168 -3.06 1.69 16.91
CA LYS A 168 -2.79 2.98 17.57
C LYS A 168 -1.78 3.83 16.79
N GLN A 169 -0.70 3.22 16.31
CA GLN A 169 0.30 3.93 15.52
C GLN A 169 -0.29 4.48 14.21
N ARG A 170 -1.03 3.65 13.46
CA ARG A 170 -1.72 4.10 12.24
C ARG A 170 -2.73 5.21 12.51
N HIS A 171 -3.47 5.11 13.61
CA HIS A 171 -4.40 6.17 14.01
C HIS A 171 -3.68 7.47 14.34
N LEU A 172 -2.53 7.40 15.01
CA LEU A 172 -1.70 8.56 15.32
C LEU A 172 -1.14 9.19 14.04
N GLU A 173 -0.56 8.40 13.14
CA GLU A 173 -0.02 8.84 11.85
C GLU A 173 -1.13 9.50 10.98
N MET A 174 -2.33 8.91 10.96
CA MET A 174 -3.47 9.48 10.26
C MET A 174 -3.89 10.83 10.87
N LYS A 175 -3.92 10.93 12.20
CA LYS A 175 -4.26 12.18 12.89
C LYS A 175 -3.21 13.27 12.66
N GLU A 176 -1.92 12.94 12.78
CA GLU A 176 -0.82 13.87 12.49
C GLU A 176 -0.89 14.38 11.05
N ARG A 177 -1.23 13.50 10.11
CA ARG A 177 -1.45 13.87 8.73
C ARG A 177 -2.66 14.80 8.56
N GLU A 178 -3.80 14.49 9.17
CA GLU A 178 -4.97 15.37 9.14
C GLU A 178 -4.67 16.76 9.72
N ASP A 179 -3.97 16.81 10.85
CA ASP A 179 -3.54 18.05 11.50
C ASP A 179 -2.58 18.84 10.58
N TYR A 180 -1.66 18.17 9.89
CA TYR A 180 -0.77 18.78 8.91
C TYR A 180 -1.55 19.40 7.73
N LEU A 181 -2.46 18.64 7.10
CA LEU A 181 -3.26 19.14 5.97
C LEU A 181 -4.17 20.30 6.39
N LYS A 182 -4.71 20.25 7.60
CA LYS A 182 -5.47 21.35 8.20
C LYS A 182 -4.59 22.58 8.43
N SER A 183 -3.34 22.39 8.86
CA SER A 183 -2.39 23.49 9.02
C SER A 183 -2.11 24.20 7.69
N ILE A 184 -1.90 23.45 6.59
CA ILE A 184 -1.71 24.00 5.25
C ILE A 184 -2.95 24.78 4.79
N SER A 185 -4.14 24.21 5.00
CA SER A 185 -5.40 24.81 4.55
C SER A 185 -5.68 26.17 5.18
N ASN A 186 -5.16 26.41 6.39
CA ASN A 186 -5.32 27.66 7.15
C ASN A 186 -4.26 28.73 6.84
N LEU A 187 -3.26 28.42 6.01
CA LEU A 187 -2.26 29.40 5.61
C LEU A 187 -2.88 30.47 4.68
N PRO A 188 -2.32 31.69 4.65
CA PRO A 188 -2.60 32.67 3.61
C PRO A 188 -2.42 32.06 2.21
N LEU A 189 -3.23 32.49 1.24
CA LEU A 189 -3.30 31.88 -0.09
C LEU A 189 -1.91 31.65 -0.73
N ASP A 190 -1.08 32.68 -0.79
CA ASP A 190 0.25 32.60 -1.40
C ASP A 190 1.19 31.62 -0.68
N GLU A 191 1.15 31.59 0.65
CA GLU A 191 1.95 30.67 1.46
C GLU A 191 1.44 29.23 1.29
N ARG A 192 0.12 29.05 1.28
CA ARG A 192 -0.54 27.78 1.01
C ARG A 192 -0.12 27.22 -0.35
N ILE A 193 -0.15 28.04 -1.40
CA ILE A 193 0.28 27.64 -2.75
C ILE A 193 1.76 27.23 -2.76
N LYS A 194 2.64 28.02 -2.13
CA LYS A 194 4.07 27.69 -2.04
C LYS A 194 4.29 26.35 -1.33
N GLN A 195 3.62 26.14 -0.19
CA GLN A 195 3.73 24.91 0.58
C GLN A 195 3.25 23.70 -0.24
N ILE A 196 2.04 23.77 -0.81
CA ILE A 196 1.46 22.71 -1.65
C ILE A 196 2.35 22.37 -2.85
N CYS A 197 2.90 23.38 -3.52
CA CYS A 197 3.72 23.16 -4.71
C CYS A 197 5.12 22.60 -4.38
N SER A 198 5.61 22.84 -3.16
CA SER A 198 6.92 22.34 -2.70
C SER A 198 6.88 20.95 -2.08
N ASP A 199 5.73 20.55 -1.52
CA ASP A 199 5.60 19.29 -0.80
C ASP A 199 5.40 18.11 -1.76
N THR A 200 6.40 17.23 -1.81
CA THR A 200 6.39 16.04 -2.66
C THR A 200 5.71 14.83 -2.02
N SER A 201 5.36 14.92 -0.74
CA SER A 201 4.72 13.85 0.03
C SER A 201 3.19 13.89 -0.01
N LEU A 202 2.61 14.98 -0.53
CA LEU A 202 1.16 15.12 -0.67
C LEU A 202 0.61 14.13 -1.70
N GLU A 203 -0.49 13.48 -1.32
CA GLU A 203 -1.20 12.58 -2.21
C GLU A 203 -1.89 13.34 -3.35
N PRO A 204 -1.98 12.75 -4.56
CA PRO A 204 -2.65 13.39 -5.70
C PRO A 204 -4.10 13.81 -5.43
N SER A 205 -4.83 13.04 -4.62
CA SER A 205 -6.21 13.34 -4.23
C SER A 205 -6.33 14.61 -3.39
N TYR A 206 -5.40 14.81 -2.45
CA TYR A 206 -5.35 16.02 -1.64
C TYR A 206 -4.96 17.24 -2.46
N LEU A 207 -3.93 17.09 -3.30
CA LEU A 207 -3.51 18.15 -4.24
C LEU A 207 -4.67 18.59 -5.12
N GLU A 208 -5.44 17.64 -5.64
CA GLU A 208 -6.63 17.94 -6.43
C GLU A 208 -7.67 18.71 -5.62
N ALA A 209 -7.99 18.26 -4.41
CA ALA A 209 -8.96 18.94 -3.54
C ALA A 209 -8.54 20.39 -3.22
N GLU A 210 -7.25 20.65 -2.97
CA GLU A 210 -6.77 22.01 -2.72
C GLU A 210 -6.78 22.89 -3.97
N LEU A 211 -6.39 22.36 -5.13
CA LEU A 211 -6.46 23.11 -6.39
C LEU A 211 -7.90 23.46 -6.78
N GLN A 212 -8.87 22.58 -6.46
CA GLN A 212 -10.30 22.86 -6.70
C GLN A 212 -10.85 23.99 -5.83
N ARG A 213 -10.21 24.27 -4.69
CA ARG A 213 -10.62 25.36 -3.79
C ARG A 213 -10.18 26.74 -4.26
N ILE A 214 -9.25 26.81 -5.21
CA ILE A 214 -8.79 28.09 -5.76
C ILE A 214 -9.96 28.68 -6.57
N SER A 215 -10.59 29.69 -6.00
CA SER A 215 -11.68 30.42 -6.64
C SER A 215 -11.13 31.43 -7.66
N ASP A 216 -12.03 32.01 -8.45
CA ASP A 216 -11.65 33.08 -9.38
C ASP A 216 -11.18 34.33 -8.64
N ASP A 217 -11.77 34.62 -7.48
CA ASP A 217 -11.35 35.73 -6.62
C ASP A 217 -9.95 35.49 -6.04
N ASP A 218 -9.64 34.24 -5.67
CA ASP A 218 -8.29 33.85 -5.24
C ASP A 218 -7.28 34.14 -6.35
N VAL A 219 -7.61 33.82 -7.61
CA VAL A 219 -6.74 34.15 -8.74
C VAL A 219 -6.48 35.64 -8.86
N VAL A 220 -7.51 36.47 -8.68
CA VAL A 220 -7.40 37.93 -8.81
C VAL A 220 -6.46 38.53 -7.75
N ILE A 221 -6.43 37.98 -6.53
CA ILE A 221 -5.63 38.51 -5.42
C ILE A 221 -4.24 37.86 -5.29
N MET A 222 -3.97 36.75 -6.00
CA MET A 222 -2.67 36.08 -5.94
C MET A 222 -1.53 36.98 -6.41
N SER A 223 -0.39 36.90 -5.71
CA SER A 223 0.83 37.57 -6.17
C SER A 223 1.41 36.92 -7.41
N ARG A 224 2.21 37.69 -8.17
CA ARG A 224 2.98 37.20 -9.31
C ARG A 224 3.82 35.97 -8.96
N ASP A 225 4.46 35.97 -7.80
CA ASP A 225 5.35 34.89 -7.37
C ASP A 225 4.55 33.61 -7.09
N ALA A 226 3.41 33.71 -6.40
CA ALA A 226 2.53 32.58 -6.17
C ALA A 226 1.98 32.01 -7.49
N ILE A 227 1.56 32.88 -8.42
CA ILE A 227 1.12 32.49 -9.76
C ILE A 227 2.24 31.74 -10.50
N GLN A 228 3.47 32.24 -10.47
CA GLN A 228 4.58 31.61 -11.19
C GLN A 228 4.96 30.26 -10.57
N VAL A 229 4.94 30.13 -9.24
CA VAL A 229 5.15 28.86 -8.53
C VAL A 229 4.09 27.84 -8.94
N LEU A 230 2.81 28.24 -8.93
CA LEU A 230 1.71 27.36 -9.30
C LEU A 230 1.76 26.94 -10.77
N LEU A 231 2.05 27.87 -11.68
CA LEU A 231 2.26 27.54 -13.09
C LEU A 231 3.41 26.54 -13.25
N ASN A 232 4.57 26.78 -12.63
CA ASN A 232 5.70 25.84 -12.68
C ASN A 232 5.29 24.44 -12.20
N PHE A 233 4.54 24.37 -11.09
CA PHE A 233 4.03 23.11 -10.57
C PHE A 233 3.11 22.37 -11.56
N LEU A 234 2.12 23.07 -12.14
CA LEU A 234 1.18 22.50 -13.10
C LEU A 234 1.87 21.98 -14.37
N TYR A 235 2.90 22.70 -14.84
CA TYR A 235 3.68 22.29 -16.01
C TYR A 235 4.62 21.12 -15.70
N ASN A 236 5.35 21.17 -14.59
CA ASN A 236 6.35 20.13 -14.24
C ASN A 236 5.70 18.78 -13.94
N ARG A 237 4.49 18.77 -13.38
CA ARG A 237 3.76 17.54 -13.03
C ARG A 237 2.84 17.02 -14.14
N LYS A 238 2.88 17.60 -15.34
CA LYS A 238 1.96 17.29 -16.46
C LYS A 238 0.47 17.45 -16.08
N TYR A 239 0.16 18.32 -15.13
CA TYR A 239 -1.20 18.60 -14.68
C TYR A 239 -1.89 19.69 -15.52
N ARG A 240 -1.15 20.35 -16.41
CA ARG A 240 -1.63 21.43 -17.28
C ARG A 240 -2.96 21.12 -17.97
N ASP A 241 -3.08 19.96 -18.61
CA ASP A 241 -4.27 19.66 -19.42
C ASP A 241 -5.52 19.47 -18.55
N ARG A 242 -5.34 18.82 -17.40
CA ARG A 242 -6.39 18.61 -16.39
C ARG A 242 -6.85 19.93 -15.76
N TRP A 243 -5.95 20.90 -15.64
CA TRP A 243 -6.18 22.20 -15.03
C TRP A 243 -6.06 23.34 -16.04
N SER A 244 -6.54 23.10 -17.26
CA SER A 244 -6.37 24.04 -18.38
C SER A 244 -7.06 25.37 -18.13
N ASP A 245 -8.26 25.36 -17.55
CA ASP A 245 -8.99 26.57 -17.19
C ASP A 245 -8.28 27.40 -16.12
N LEU A 246 -7.83 26.77 -15.03
CA LEU A 246 -7.05 27.45 -13.99
C LEU A 246 -5.73 27.99 -14.57
N SER A 247 -5.03 27.19 -15.36
CA SER A 247 -3.80 27.59 -16.03
C SER A 247 -4.01 28.83 -16.90
N ARG A 248 -5.10 28.89 -17.68
CA ARG A 248 -5.46 30.06 -18.49
C ARG A 248 -5.66 31.29 -17.61
N LYS A 249 -6.48 31.19 -16.56
CA LYS A 249 -6.75 32.32 -15.65
C LYS A 249 -5.47 32.84 -14.97
N LEU A 250 -4.57 31.94 -14.58
CA LEU A 250 -3.26 32.29 -14.02
C LEU A 250 -2.39 33.03 -15.03
N PHE A 251 -2.37 32.61 -16.30
CA PHE A 251 -1.66 33.34 -17.36
C PHE A 251 -2.23 34.74 -17.59
N ASP A 252 -3.56 34.84 -17.69
CA ASP A 252 -4.26 36.11 -17.91
C ASP A 252 -3.97 37.09 -16.76
N GLN A 253 -4.05 36.62 -15.51
CA GLN A 253 -3.75 37.43 -14.33
C GLN A 253 -2.28 37.84 -14.27
N ARG A 254 -1.35 36.93 -14.60
CA ARG A 254 0.08 37.25 -14.65
C ARG A 254 0.36 38.36 -15.67
N ASP A 255 -0.26 38.27 -16.85
CA ASP A 255 -0.11 39.26 -17.91
C ASP A 255 -0.76 40.61 -17.52
N LYS A 256 -1.89 40.58 -16.81
CA LYS A 256 -2.51 41.78 -16.22
C LYS A 256 -1.60 42.46 -15.21
N LEU A 257 -1.12 41.73 -14.19
CA LEU A 257 -0.21 42.27 -13.17
C LEU A 257 1.07 42.85 -13.79
N ARG A 258 1.59 42.18 -14.82
CA ARG A 258 2.74 42.68 -15.58
C ARG A 258 2.42 43.99 -16.31
N THR A 259 1.26 44.08 -16.93
CA THR A 259 0.81 45.29 -17.64
C THR A 259 0.63 46.45 -16.67
N GLU A 260 0.00 46.21 -15.52
CA GLU A 260 -0.14 47.20 -14.45
C GLU A 260 1.22 47.68 -13.92
N ALA A 261 2.16 46.75 -13.69
CA ALA A 261 3.53 47.10 -13.29
C ALA A 261 4.25 47.95 -14.35
N MET A 262 4.11 47.60 -15.63
CA MET A 262 4.65 48.39 -16.75
C MET A 262 4.02 49.78 -16.83
N ASP A 263 2.70 49.90 -16.65
CA ASP A 263 1.98 51.18 -16.72
C ASP A 263 2.32 52.09 -15.55
N ASN A 264 2.40 51.55 -14.34
CA ASN A 264 2.89 52.27 -13.16
C ASN A 264 4.29 52.83 -13.42
N PHE A 265 5.14 52.02 -14.04
CA PHE A 265 6.49 52.43 -14.38
C PHE A 265 6.52 53.53 -15.45
N ARG A 266 5.76 53.38 -16.55
CA ARG A 266 5.61 54.42 -17.58
C ARG A 266 5.18 55.76 -16.99
N ASN A 267 4.21 55.73 -16.08
CA ASN A 267 3.72 56.93 -15.40
C ASN A 267 4.80 57.56 -14.52
N SER A 268 5.62 56.77 -13.83
CA SER A 268 6.71 57.26 -13.00
C SER A 268 7.86 57.93 -13.78
N LEU A 269 7.93 57.71 -15.10
CA LEU A 269 9.01 58.18 -15.95
C LEU A 269 8.59 59.19 -17.02
N GLN A 270 7.37 59.74 -16.91
CA GLN A 270 6.91 60.75 -17.86
C GLN A 270 7.90 61.91 -17.97
N GLY A 271 8.24 62.29 -19.20
CA GLY A 271 9.19 63.37 -19.51
C GLY A 271 10.67 62.96 -19.52
N ILE A 272 11.02 61.70 -19.23
CA ILE A 272 12.39 61.19 -19.29
C ILE A 272 12.65 60.57 -20.67
N SER A 273 13.83 60.80 -21.26
CA SER A 273 14.21 60.18 -22.54
C SER A 273 14.30 58.65 -22.41
N PRO A 274 13.93 57.87 -23.44
CA PRO A 274 13.93 56.40 -23.39
C PRO A 274 15.25 55.75 -22.90
N GLU A 275 16.40 56.34 -23.26
CA GLU A 275 17.72 55.88 -22.79
C GLU A 275 17.90 56.08 -21.29
N ASN A 276 17.49 57.25 -20.77
CA ASN A 276 17.53 57.53 -19.34
C ASN A 276 16.50 56.71 -18.55
N GLN A 277 15.38 56.35 -19.19
CA GLN A 277 14.41 55.40 -18.62
C GLN A 277 15.02 54.01 -18.46
N LEU A 278 15.74 53.53 -19.48
CA LEU A 278 16.47 52.27 -19.44
C LEU A 278 17.56 52.28 -18.37
N ILE A 279 18.37 53.33 -18.27
CA ILE A 279 19.42 53.44 -17.24
C ILE A 279 18.78 53.31 -15.85
N ARG A 280 17.69 54.03 -15.57
CA ARG A 280 16.99 53.93 -14.27
C ARG A 280 16.47 52.53 -13.99
N LEU A 281 15.94 51.84 -14.99
CA LEU A 281 15.49 50.45 -14.86
C LEU A 281 16.65 49.52 -14.54
N ILE A 282 17.73 49.65 -15.31
CA ILE A 282 18.92 48.81 -15.19
C ILE A 282 19.56 49.02 -13.82
N SER A 283 19.57 50.23 -13.28
CA SER A 283 20.13 50.49 -11.96
C SER A 283 19.22 50.04 -10.81
N ASN A 284 17.89 49.92 -11.00
CA ASN A 284 16.96 49.49 -9.95
C ASN A 284 16.81 47.96 -9.86
N GLU A 285 17.39 47.33 -8.83
CA GLU A 285 17.41 45.86 -8.62
C GLU A 285 16.04 45.25 -8.32
N GLU A 286 15.11 46.07 -7.85
CA GLU A 286 13.81 45.59 -7.43
C GLU A 286 12.86 45.36 -8.61
N ILE A 287 13.16 45.93 -9.78
CA ILE A 287 12.30 45.83 -10.97
C ILE A 287 12.79 44.69 -11.86
N PRO A 288 12.03 43.59 -11.97
CA PRO A 288 12.40 42.49 -12.85
C PRO A 288 12.29 42.91 -14.32
N VAL A 289 13.19 42.38 -15.17
CA VAL A 289 13.24 42.69 -16.61
C VAL A 289 11.91 42.42 -17.33
N GLU A 290 11.07 41.52 -16.81
CA GLU A 290 9.76 41.27 -17.40
C GLU A 290 8.83 42.50 -17.35
N HIS A 291 9.04 43.41 -16.40
CA HIS A 291 8.25 44.63 -16.23
C HIS A 291 8.83 45.81 -17.01
N TYR A 292 9.92 45.62 -17.75
CA TYR A 292 10.48 46.68 -18.55
C TYR A 292 9.54 46.94 -19.75
N PRO A 293 9.13 48.21 -20.00
CA PRO A 293 8.28 48.53 -21.12
C PRO A 293 8.88 48.08 -22.45
N VAL A 294 8.12 47.31 -23.22
CA VAL A 294 8.61 46.63 -24.43
C VAL A 294 9.09 47.60 -25.51
N GLU A 295 8.55 48.81 -25.53
CA GLU A 295 8.95 49.89 -26.43
C GLU A 295 10.38 50.37 -26.18
N LEU A 296 10.88 50.28 -24.94
CA LEU A 296 12.25 50.64 -24.59
C LEU A 296 13.28 49.68 -25.17
N ALA A 297 12.88 48.46 -25.56
CA ALA A 297 13.78 47.52 -26.22
C ALA A 297 14.42 48.09 -27.50
N LYS A 298 13.78 49.06 -28.17
CA LYS A 298 14.34 49.75 -29.34
C LYS A 298 15.49 50.71 -28.99
N SER A 299 15.50 51.22 -27.76
CA SER A 299 16.53 52.15 -27.26
C SER A 299 17.77 51.42 -26.73
N ALA A 300 17.67 50.11 -26.49
CA ALA A 300 18.81 49.26 -26.12
C ALA A 300 19.67 48.89 -27.35
N THR A 301 20.29 49.88 -27.98
CA THR A 301 21.21 49.69 -29.12
C THR A 301 22.59 49.24 -28.65
N LYS A 302 23.43 48.71 -29.56
CA LYS A 302 24.84 48.37 -29.25
C LYS A 302 25.61 49.60 -28.73
N GLU A 303 25.37 50.76 -29.32
CA GLU A 303 25.97 52.03 -28.89
C GLU A 303 25.54 52.42 -27.48
N PHE A 304 24.24 52.35 -27.17
CA PHE A 304 23.73 52.59 -25.83
C PHE A 304 24.37 51.66 -24.80
N ILE A 305 24.41 50.35 -25.09
CA ILE A 305 24.96 49.33 -24.18
C ILE A 305 26.46 49.53 -23.96
N ASN A 306 27.21 49.89 -25.00
CA ASN A 306 28.63 50.19 -24.88
C ASN A 306 28.91 51.48 -24.09
N ASN A 307 27.94 52.39 -24.01
CA ASN A 307 28.02 53.63 -23.25
C ASN A 307 27.53 53.47 -21.79
N LEU A 308 26.96 52.32 -21.41
CA LEU A 308 26.66 52.02 -20.02
C LEU A 308 27.98 51.88 -19.23
N ASN A 309 27.93 52.19 -17.94
CA ASN A 309 29.05 51.84 -17.07
C ASN A 309 29.20 50.29 -17.00
N PRO A 310 30.40 49.78 -16.68
CA PRO A 310 30.66 48.34 -16.72
C PRO A 310 29.72 47.50 -15.84
N GLU A 311 29.31 48.03 -14.68
CA GLU A 311 28.44 47.31 -13.72
C GLU A 311 27.01 47.18 -14.25
N ASP A 312 26.42 48.29 -14.71
CA ASP A 312 25.09 48.33 -15.33
C ASP A 312 25.05 47.51 -16.63
N ARG A 313 26.15 47.50 -17.39
CA ARG A 313 26.27 46.68 -18.60
C ARG A 313 26.23 45.18 -18.29
N ASP A 314 27.12 44.70 -17.43
CA ASP A 314 27.16 43.27 -17.05
C ASP A 314 25.82 42.81 -16.48
N ARG A 315 25.24 43.66 -15.62
CA ARG A 315 23.91 43.43 -15.05
C ARG A 315 22.82 43.36 -16.12
N PHE A 316 22.79 44.31 -17.06
CA PHE A 316 21.79 44.33 -18.11
C PHE A 316 21.93 43.11 -19.03
N GLU A 317 23.14 42.73 -19.40
CA GLU A 317 23.42 41.52 -20.17
C GLU A 317 22.92 40.26 -19.44
N LYS A 318 23.15 40.15 -18.13
CA LYS A 318 22.64 39.05 -17.28
C LYS A 318 21.13 39.04 -17.12
N LEU A 319 20.50 40.21 -17.03
CA LEU A 319 19.03 40.34 -17.00
C LEU A 319 18.43 39.88 -18.33
N LEU A 320 19.03 40.30 -19.44
CA LEU A 320 18.60 39.91 -20.77
C LEU A 320 18.79 38.41 -21.02
N SER A 321 19.94 37.81 -20.64
CA SER A 321 20.20 36.39 -20.87
C SER A 321 19.17 35.47 -20.20
N ASN A 322 18.60 35.91 -19.08
CA ASN A 322 17.62 35.16 -18.31
C ASN A 322 16.16 35.51 -18.66
N THR A 323 15.91 36.52 -19.49
CA THR A 323 14.54 36.93 -19.78
C THR A 323 13.84 35.94 -20.72
N PRO A 324 12.61 35.49 -20.42
CA PRO A 324 11.81 34.70 -21.34
C PRO A 324 11.20 35.57 -22.47
N LEU A 325 11.25 36.90 -22.37
CA LEU A 325 10.53 37.79 -23.27
C LEU A 325 11.19 37.94 -24.65
N ARG A 326 10.44 37.58 -25.70
CA ARG A 326 10.90 37.62 -27.09
C ARG A 326 11.40 39.01 -27.54
N ALA A 327 10.77 40.09 -27.08
CA ALA A 327 11.17 41.45 -27.45
C ALA A 327 12.59 41.76 -26.98
N TRP A 328 12.91 41.40 -25.74
CA TRP A 328 14.22 41.59 -25.13
C TRP A 328 15.26 40.58 -25.62
N LYS A 329 14.87 39.33 -25.92
CA LYS A 329 15.78 38.35 -26.57
C LYS A 329 16.29 38.81 -27.94
N LYS A 330 15.50 39.58 -28.70
CA LYS A 330 15.95 40.14 -29.99
C LYS A 330 17.06 41.18 -29.81
N VAL A 331 17.09 41.88 -28.68
CA VAL A 331 18.13 42.85 -28.36
C VAL A 331 19.48 42.12 -28.26
N ILE A 332 19.52 40.99 -27.53
CA ILE A 332 20.70 40.11 -27.42
C ILE A 332 21.18 39.65 -28.79
N ALA A 333 20.28 39.09 -29.59
CA ALA A 333 20.63 38.58 -30.93
C ALA A 333 21.17 39.68 -31.87
N ASN A 334 20.81 40.95 -31.65
CA ASN A 334 21.33 42.08 -32.43
C ASN A 334 22.69 42.58 -31.91
N ILE A 335 23.00 42.37 -30.63
CA ILE A 335 24.31 42.66 -30.04
C ILE A 335 25.33 41.64 -30.55
N GLU A 336 24.99 40.34 -30.51
CA GLU A 336 25.89 39.22 -30.86
C GLU A 336 26.20 39.12 -32.36
N LYS A 337 25.27 39.54 -33.24
CA LYS A 337 25.42 39.40 -34.70
C LYS A 337 26.48 40.30 -35.36
N VAL A 338 27.12 41.20 -34.60
CA VAL A 338 28.06 42.20 -35.14
C VAL A 338 29.51 41.90 -34.76
N ASP A 339 29.76 40.84 -33.99
CA ASP A 339 31.13 40.41 -33.61
C ASP A 339 31.56 39.12 -34.35
N LEU A 340 31.04 38.88 -35.58
CA LEU A 340 31.51 37.87 -36.54
C LEU A 340 31.96 38.50 -37.86
#